data_AF-A0A832U778-F1
#
_entry.id   AF-A0A832U778-F1
#
_cell.length_a   1.000
_cell.length_b   1.000
_cell.length_c   1.000
_cell.angle_alpha   90.00
_cell.angle_beta   90.00
_cell.angle_gamma   90.00
#
_symmetry.space_group_name_H-M   'P 1'
#
loop_
_entity.id
_entity.type
_entity.pdbx_description
1 polymer ?
#
loop_
_entity_poly.entity_id
_entity_poly.type
_entity_poly.pdbx_seq_one_letter_code
_entity_poly.pdbx_strand_id
1 'polypeptide(L)'
;MRRMELDTVILRWKKTTRALKIHEQEYGRHLTDVLERVTDAQLVHFQDPVEAAAFFCMLDLLKRTRERAGPGVAMMEPGGTEQRPSPGFF
;
A
#
# COMPACT_ATOMS: atom_id res chain seq x y z
N MET A 1 19.31 -15.68 13.58
CA MET A 1 17.96 -15.23 13.18
C MET A 1 17.23 -16.41 12.55
N ARG A 2 15.99 -16.72 12.96
CA ARG A 2 15.18 -17.70 12.23
C ARG A 2 14.84 -17.10 10.86
N ARG A 3 15.04 -17.86 9.79
CA ARG A 3 14.65 -17.43 8.44
C ARG A 3 13.12 -17.38 8.41
N MET A 4 12.55 -16.27 7.93
CA MET A 4 11.10 -16.08 7.89
C MET A 4 10.51 -16.81 6.68
N GLU A 5 9.47 -17.61 6.90
CA GLU A 5 8.87 -18.49 5.89
C GLU A 5 7.77 -17.78 5.07
N LEU A 6 8.12 -16.65 4.42
CA LEU A 6 7.16 -15.89 3.61
C LEU A 6 6.64 -16.72 2.42
N ASP A 7 7.48 -17.59 1.85
CA ASP A 7 7.12 -18.48 0.74
C ASP A 7 5.91 -19.37 1.06
N THR A 8 5.79 -19.83 2.29
CA THR A 8 4.65 -20.63 2.75
C THR A 8 3.35 -19.81 2.70
N VAL A 9 3.42 -18.52 3.04
CA VAL A 9 2.27 -17.60 2.93
C VAL A 9 1.91 -17.35 1.46
N ILE A 10 2.90 -17.08 0.61
CA ILE A 10 2.70 -16.86 -0.83
C ILE A 10 2.04 -18.08 -1.48
N LEU A 11 2.58 -19.28 -1.24
CA LEU A 11 2.03 -20.54 -1.78
C LEU A 11 0.60 -20.78 -1.31
N ARG A 12 0.30 -20.52 -0.03
CA ARG A 12 -1.05 -20.65 0.51
C ARG A 12 -2.00 -19.67 -0.18
N TRP A 13 -1.60 -18.41 -0.32
CA TRP A 13 -2.43 -17.38 -0.95
C TRP A 13 -2.66 -17.67 -2.44
N LYS A 14 -1.65 -18.14 -3.18
CA LYS A 14 -1.84 -18.59 -4.57
C LYS A 14 -2.90 -19.69 -4.69
N LYS A 15 -2.91 -20.66 -3.76
CA LYS A 15 -3.93 -21.72 -3.73
C LYS A 15 -5.31 -21.15 -3.41
N THR A 16 -5.42 -20.29 -2.40
CA THR A 16 -6.68 -19.62 -2.03
C THR A 16 -7.23 -18.77 -3.17
N THR A 17 -6.37 -18.04 -3.88
CA THR A 17 -6.75 -17.24 -5.06
C THR A 17 -7.44 -18.10 -6.11
N ARG A 18 -6.97 -19.33 -6.37
CA ARG A 18 -7.61 -20.23 -7.35
C ARG A 18 -9.04 -20.63 -6.99
N ALA A 19 -9.43 -20.53 -5.71
CA ALA A 19 -10.78 -20.82 -5.25
C ALA A 19 -11.74 -19.62 -5.40
N LEU A 20 -11.24 -18.43 -5.77
CA LEU A 20 -12.04 -17.21 -5.93
C LEU A 20 -12.68 -17.11 -7.34
N LYS A 21 -13.65 -16.19 -7.49
CA LYS A 21 -14.26 -15.89 -8.80
C LYS A 21 -13.22 -15.28 -9.74
N ILE A 22 -13.37 -15.47 -11.06
CA ILE A 22 -12.39 -15.03 -12.08
C ILE A 22 -11.95 -13.56 -11.91
N HIS A 23 -12.88 -12.64 -11.65
CA HIS A 23 -12.57 -11.22 -11.45
C HIS A 23 -11.88 -10.93 -10.11
N GLU A 24 -12.11 -11.76 -9.08
CA GLU A 24 -11.44 -11.65 -7.79
C GLU A 24 -10.01 -12.22 -7.84
N GLN A 25 -9.77 -13.19 -8.73
CA GLN A 25 -8.46 -13.80 -8.89
C GLN A 25 -7.39 -12.81 -9.34
N GLU A 26 -7.77 -11.76 -10.07
CA GLU A 26 -6.85 -10.69 -10.45
C GLU A 26 -6.26 -9.99 -9.22
N TYR A 27 -7.09 -9.66 -8.23
CA TYR A 27 -6.63 -9.06 -6.98
C TYR A 27 -5.73 -10.03 -6.20
N GLY A 28 -6.12 -11.30 -6.11
CA GLY A 28 -5.30 -12.31 -5.44
C GLY A 28 -3.94 -12.54 -6.09
N ARG A 29 -3.87 -12.52 -7.44
CA ARG A 29 -2.61 -12.58 -8.19
C ARG A 29 -1.75 -11.36 -7.90
N HIS A 30 -2.34 -10.17 -7.96
CA HIS A 30 -1.64 -8.92 -7.67
C HIS A 30 -1.01 -8.92 -6.27
N LEU A 31 -1.74 -9.37 -5.24
CA LEU A 31 -1.19 -9.49 -3.88
C LEU A 31 0.01 -10.45 -3.84
N THR A 32 -0.09 -11.62 -4.49
CA THR A 32 1.04 -12.57 -4.50
C THR A 32 2.25 -12.04 -5.27
N ASP A 33 2.03 -11.30 -6.36
CA ASP A 33 3.11 -10.71 -7.17
C ASP A 33 3.87 -9.61 -6.39
N VAL A 34 3.18 -8.88 -5.50
CA VAL A 34 3.84 -7.92 -4.59
C VAL A 34 4.78 -8.64 -3.64
N LEU A 35 4.33 -9.76 -3.06
CA LEU A 35 5.10 -10.52 -2.08
C LEU A 35 6.33 -11.20 -2.69
N GLU A 36 6.24 -11.67 -3.94
CA GLU A 36 7.37 -12.28 -4.66
C GLU A 36 8.52 -11.32 -4.96
N ARG A 37 8.27 -10.02 -4.90
CA ARG A 37 9.29 -8.97 -5.12
C ARG A 37 9.99 -8.56 -3.82
N VAL A 38 9.54 -9.06 -2.67
CA VAL A 38 10.10 -8.70 -1.37
C VAL A 38 11.39 -9.48 -1.14
N THR A 39 12.44 -8.77 -0.71
CA THR A 39 13.77 -9.34 -0.49
C THR A 39 13.99 -9.77 0.96
N ASP A 40 14.85 -10.76 1.20
CA ASP A 40 15.24 -11.21 2.56
C ASP A 40 15.71 -10.05 3.45
N ALA A 41 16.37 -9.04 2.88
CA ALA A 41 16.83 -7.86 3.60
C ALA A 41 15.66 -7.00 4.14
N GLN A 42 14.54 -6.95 3.44
CA GLN A 42 13.34 -6.23 3.89
C GLN A 42 12.57 -7.02 4.95
N LEU A 43 12.70 -8.36 4.94
CA LEU A 43 12.02 -9.25 5.87
C LEU A 43 12.70 -9.36 7.24
N VAL A 44 13.96 -8.93 7.37
CA VAL A 44 14.76 -9.07 8.60
C VAL A 44 14.14 -8.40 9.84
N HIS A 45 13.26 -7.42 9.62
CA HIS A 45 12.59 -6.66 10.69
C HIS A 45 11.28 -7.29 11.16
N PHE A 46 10.77 -8.30 10.46
CA PHE A 46 9.52 -8.95 10.78
C PHE A 46 9.75 -10.27 11.51
N GLN A 47 8.85 -10.58 12.45
CA GLN A 47 8.86 -11.85 13.18
C GLN A 47 7.72 -12.78 12.73
N ASP A 48 6.65 -12.22 12.17
CA ASP A 48 5.51 -12.95 11.61
C ASP A 48 5.45 -12.77 10.08
N PRO A 49 5.50 -13.87 9.28
CA PRO A 49 5.36 -13.79 7.84
C PRO A 49 3.99 -13.25 7.38
N VAL A 50 2.93 -13.41 8.17
CA VAL A 50 1.59 -12.86 7.84
C VAL A 50 1.58 -11.34 8.06
N GLU A 51 2.19 -10.86 9.13
CA GLU A 51 2.36 -9.41 9.38
C GLU A 51 3.15 -8.76 8.23
N ALA A 52 4.28 -9.35 7.83
CA ALA A 52 5.07 -8.87 6.71
C ALA A 52 4.24 -8.83 5.42
N ALA A 53 3.50 -9.90 5.12
CA ALA A 53 2.67 -9.97 3.94
C ALA A 53 1.60 -8.87 3.91
N ALA A 54 0.91 -8.65 5.04
CA ALA A 54 -0.08 -7.58 5.16
C ALA A 54 0.56 -6.21 4.97
N PHE A 55 1.72 -5.97 5.60
CA PHE A 55 2.44 -4.70 5.51
C PHE A 55 2.81 -4.34 4.06
N PHE A 56 3.45 -5.25 3.33
CA PHE A 56 3.87 -4.99 1.94
C PHE A 56 2.67 -4.82 1.00
N CYS A 57 1.59 -5.58 1.19
CA CYS A 57 0.36 -5.40 0.42
C CYS A 57 -0.27 -4.02 0.66
N MET A 58 -0.36 -3.57 1.91
CA MET A 58 -0.88 -2.23 2.25
C MET A 58 0.00 -1.12 1.69
N LEU A 59 1.33 -1.29 1.76
CA LEU A 59 2.27 -0.32 1.21
C LEU A 59 2.08 -0.13 -0.30
N ASP A 60 1.88 -1.23 -1.05
CA ASP A 60 1.60 -1.16 -2.49
C ASP A 60 0.27 -0.46 -2.79
N LEU A 61 -0.79 -0.75 -2.02
CA LEU A 61 -2.07 -0.07 -2.14
C LEU A 61 -1.96 1.45 -1.89
N LEU A 62 -1.22 1.87 -0.87
CA LEU A 62 -0.99 3.28 -0.57
C LEU A 62 -0.22 3.99 -1.70
N LYS A 63 0.82 3.36 -2.25
CA LYS A 63 1.58 3.90 -3.40
C LYS A 63 0.68 4.11 -4.60
N ARG A 64 -0.12 3.11 -4.97
CA ARG A 64 -1.07 3.18 -6.09
C ARG A 64 -2.15 4.23 -5.87
N THR A 65 -2.64 4.37 -4.64
CA THR A 65 -3.64 5.39 -4.29
C THR A 65 -3.06 6.80 -4.46
N ARG A 66 -1.82 7.00 -4.03
CA ARG A 66 -1.09 8.27 -4.22
C ARG A 66 -0.84 8.58 -5.70
N GLU A 67 -0.42 7.59 -6.49
CA GLU A 67 -0.20 7.75 -7.93
C GLU A 67 -1.51 8.10 -8.67
N ARG A 68 -2.63 7.47 -8.30
CA ARG A 68 -3.95 7.78 -8.86
C ARG A 68 -4.51 9.13 -8.42
N ALA A 69 -4.20 9.60 -7.22
CA ALA A 69 -4.60 10.92 -6.72
C ALA A 69 -3.84 12.08 -7.39
N GLY A 70 -2.77 11.79 -8.13
CA GLY A 70 -1.87 12.79 -8.71
C GLY A 70 -1.05 13.54 -7.65
N PRO A 71 0.01 14.28 -8.03
CA PRO A 71 0.83 15.08 -7.09
C PRO A 71 0.10 16.25 -6.39
N GLY A 72 -1.22 16.41 -6.56
CA GLY A 72 -1.95 17.65 -6.30
C GLY A 72 -2.62 17.78 -4.93
N VAL A 73 -2.45 16.83 -4.01
CA VAL A 73 -3.09 16.90 -2.68
C VAL A 73 -2.05 16.78 -1.56
N ALA A 74 -0.94 17.50 -1.69
CA ALA A 74 -0.14 17.87 -0.53
C ALA A 74 -0.89 19.00 0.20
N MET A 75 -1.72 18.60 1.18
CA MET A 75 -1.92 19.28 2.46
C MET A 75 -1.82 20.81 2.40
N MET A 76 -2.92 21.49 2.09
CA MET A 76 -3.06 22.91 2.44
C MET A 76 -3.34 22.95 3.95
N GLU A 77 -2.31 23.26 4.73
CA GLU A 77 -2.38 23.47 6.18
C GLU A 77 -3.43 24.55 6.53
N PRO A 78 -4.19 24.40 7.62
CA PRO A 78 -5.13 25.42 8.06
C PRO A 78 -4.36 26.50 8.82
N GLY A 79 -3.77 27.45 8.10
CA GLY A 79 -3.11 28.63 8.66
C GLY A 79 -3.83 29.90 8.21
N GLY A 80 -4.76 30.39 9.02
CA GLY A 80 -5.45 31.64 8.74
C GLY A 80 -4.54 32.86 8.76
N THR A 81 -4.80 33.82 7.89
CA THR A 81 -4.92 35.21 8.33
C THR A 81 -5.94 35.92 7.43
N GLU A 82 -7.06 36.20 8.06
CA GLU A 82 -8.07 37.15 7.67
C GLU A 82 -7.43 38.53 7.43
N GLN A 83 -7.55 39.06 6.22
CA GLN A 83 -7.58 40.51 6.02
C GLN A 83 -8.68 40.86 5.04
N ARG A 84 -9.77 41.35 5.64
CA ARG A 84 -10.97 41.89 4.98
C ARG A 84 -10.63 43.08 4.06
N PRO A 85 -11.50 43.36 3.09
CA PRO A 85 -11.25 44.33 2.03
C PRO A 85 -11.48 45.76 2.51
N SER A 86 -10.96 46.74 1.79
CA SER A 86 -11.56 48.07 1.78
C SER A 86 -11.63 48.65 0.36
N PRO A 87 -12.79 49.20 -0.02
CA PRO A 87 -13.07 49.74 -1.35
C PRO A 87 -12.67 51.21 -1.42
N GLY A 88 -12.45 51.75 -2.62
CA GLY A 88 -12.47 53.20 -2.78
C GLY A 88 -11.76 53.75 -4.01
N PHE A 89 -12.58 54.17 -4.97
CA PHE A 89 -12.32 55.11 -6.06
C PHE A 89 -11.49 56.34 -5.64
N PHE A 90 -10.59 56.80 -6.53
CA PHE A 90 -10.62 58.11 -7.21
C PHE A 90 -9.73 58.06 -8.46
#